data_AF-A0A9D7SWS9-F1
#
_entry.id   AF-A0A9D7SWS9-F1
#
_cell.length_a   1.000
_cell.length_b   1.000
_cell.length_c   1.000
_cell.angle_alpha   90.00
_cell.angle_beta   90.00
_cell.angle_gamma   90.00
#
_symmetry.space_group_name_H-M   'P 1'
#
loop_
_entity.id
_entity.type
_entity.pdbx_description
1 polymer ?
#
loop_
_entity_poly.entity_id
_entity_poly.type
_entity_poly.pdbx_seq_one_letter_code
_entity_poly.pdbx_strand_id
1 'polypeptide(L)'
;MKKNSGILFFVLLLLACSGICAQDIQLQNGGQIITIKAGSYISLQLRVPGQTPCLKCDLNYLSGQMVSYENGKLTLRVFHDDEVILDEKKSVGFAHRDYKNEVVRPIREIAVEDILTITKRGTKKLVTRTIGEKIGIVFLLFGAGNILSAPLAQTLDKDGAVTFGLIGLSEILAGGIIGAASVQKALIVSPDFPQKRNPKKIWVIN
;
A
#
# COMPACT_ATOMS: atom_id res chain seq x y z
N MET A 1 36.75 14.29 46.62
CA MET A 1 36.34 13.56 45.40
C MET A 1 34.89 13.92 45.09
N LYS A 2 34.64 14.78 44.09
CA LYS A 2 33.27 15.20 43.70
C LYS A 2 32.62 14.04 42.93
N LYS A 3 31.49 13.54 43.42
CA LYS A 3 30.71 12.46 42.78
C LYS A 3 30.12 12.98 41.46
N ASN A 4 30.59 12.43 40.33
CA ASN A 4 30.07 12.68 38.97
C ASN A 4 28.67 12.03 38.78
N SER A 5 27.70 12.36 39.64
CA SER A 5 26.35 11.80 39.60
C SER A 5 25.54 12.26 38.39
N GLY A 6 25.88 13.43 37.82
CA GLY A 6 25.19 13.98 36.66
C GLY A 6 25.46 13.21 35.37
N ILE A 7 26.67 12.64 35.20
CA ILE A 7 27.04 11.89 33.98
C ILE A 7 26.25 10.58 33.91
N LEU A 8 26.08 9.89 35.05
CA LEU A 8 25.32 8.64 35.11
C LEU A 8 23.85 8.86 34.75
N PHE A 9 23.25 9.96 35.24
CA PHE A 9 21.87 10.33 34.93
C PHE A 9 21.69 10.69 33.45
N PHE A 10 22.65 11.41 32.86
CA PHE A 10 22.61 11.77 31.43
C PHE A 10 22.77 10.54 30.52
N VAL A 11 23.62 9.58 30.90
CA VAL A 11 23.78 8.30 30.18
C VAL A 11 22.52 7.44 30.28
N LEU A 12 21.88 7.36 31.46
CA LEU A 12 20.61 6.66 31.64
C LEU A 12 19.47 7.31 30.84
N LEU A 13 19.45 8.65 30.74
CA LEU A 13 18.47 9.38 29.95
C LEU A 13 18.65 9.15 28.44
N LEU A 14 19.90 9.12 27.96
CA LEU A 14 20.21 8.79 26.56
C LEU A 14 19.84 7.34 26.20
N LEU A 15 20.05 6.39 27.11
CA LEU A 15 19.63 4.99 26.96
C LEU A 15 18.11 4.81 26.99
N ALA A 16 17.37 5.64 27.74
CA ALA A 16 15.91 5.60 27.77
C ALA A 16 15.28 6.16 26.48
N CYS A 17 15.93 7.12 25.83
CA CYS A 17 15.43 7.72 24.58
C CYS A 17 15.79 6.92 23.31
N SER A 18 16.76 6.01 23.35
CA SER A 18 17.16 5.22 22.17
C SER A 18 16.21 4.05 21.85
N GLY A 19 15.27 3.73 22.74
CA GLY A 19 14.47 2.49 22.65
C GLY A 19 13.15 2.56 21.88
N ILE A 20 12.70 3.73 21.39
CA ILE A 20 11.37 3.86 20.77
C ILE A 20 11.42 4.77 19.53
N CYS A 21 12.18 4.36 18.52
CA CYS A 21 12.00 4.89 17.18
C CYS A 21 11.31 3.80 16.37
N ALA A 22 9.98 3.84 16.25
CA ALA A 22 9.29 3.04 15.25
C ALA A 22 9.85 3.45 13.88
N GLN A 23 10.71 2.61 13.30
CA GLN A 23 11.42 2.97 12.08
C GLN A 23 10.51 2.78 10.85
N ASP A 24 10.56 3.77 9.98
CA ASP A 24 9.93 3.73 8.65
C ASP A 24 10.71 2.77 7.74
N ILE A 25 10.02 2.07 6.83
CA ILE A 25 10.69 1.27 5.80
C ILE A 25 11.14 2.19 4.67
N GLN A 26 12.41 2.08 4.27
CA GLN A 26 12.90 2.73 3.07
C GLN A 26 13.11 1.69 1.97
N LEU A 27 12.51 1.96 0.81
CA LEU A 27 12.58 1.16 -0.39
C LEU A 27 13.40 1.91 -1.44
N GLN A 28 14.43 1.28 -2.00
CA GLN A 28 15.31 1.89 -2.99
C GLN A 28 15.26 1.16 -4.33
N ASN A 29 15.18 1.91 -5.43
CA ASN A 29 15.30 1.38 -6.78
C ASN A 29 15.99 2.39 -7.70
N GLY A 30 17.20 2.05 -8.20
CA GLY A 30 17.88 2.82 -9.25
C GLY A 30 18.03 4.32 -8.94
N GLY A 31 18.25 4.67 -7.67
CA GLY A 31 18.38 6.05 -7.19
C GLY A 31 17.08 6.70 -6.67
N GLN A 32 15.92 6.07 -6.84
CA GLN A 32 14.67 6.51 -6.21
C GLN A 32 14.53 5.88 -4.83
N ILE A 33 14.11 6.67 -3.84
CA ILE A 33 13.79 6.21 -2.49
C ILE A 33 12.30 6.45 -2.23
N ILE A 34 11.60 5.41 -1.76
CA ILE A 34 10.22 5.48 -1.28
C ILE A 34 10.23 5.11 0.20
N THR A 35 9.63 5.98 1.03
CA THR A 35 9.47 5.70 2.45
C THR A 35 8.03 5.27 2.75
N ILE A 36 7.88 4.11 3.40
CA ILE A 36 6.62 3.64 3.98
C ILE A 36 6.70 3.89 5.47
N LYS A 37 5.88 4.83 5.94
CA LYS A 37 5.90 5.24 7.34
C LYS A 37 5.22 4.24 8.26
N ALA A 38 5.69 4.12 9.49
CA ALA A 38 4.95 3.44 10.55
C ALA A 38 3.51 3.99 10.64
N GLY A 39 2.54 3.11 10.91
CA GLY A 39 1.11 3.42 10.88
C GLY A 39 0.46 3.34 9.50
N SER A 40 1.23 3.16 8.41
CA SER A 40 0.67 2.97 7.07
C SER A 40 -0.03 1.62 6.92
N TYR A 41 -1.08 1.60 6.11
CA TYR A 41 -1.81 0.38 5.75
C TYR A 41 -1.15 -0.23 4.51
N ILE A 42 -0.71 -1.48 4.63
CA ILE A 42 0.01 -2.19 3.59
C ILE A 42 -0.60 -3.58 3.36
N SER A 43 -0.38 -4.09 2.16
CA SER A 43 -0.68 -5.47 1.79
C SER A 43 0.60 -6.13 1.30
N LEU A 44 0.87 -7.32 1.81
CA LEU A 44 2.06 -8.11 1.56
C LEU A 44 1.68 -9.34 0.75
N GLN A 45 2.52 -9.67 -0.22
CA GLN A 45 2.56 -11.00 -0.83
C GLN A 45 3.77 -11.72 -0.27
N LEU A 46 3.56 -12.87 0.35
CA LEU A 46 4.60 -13.66 0.98
C LEU A 46 4.80 -14.98 0.22
N ARG A 47 6.03 -15.49 0.28
CA ARG A 47 6.35 -16.84 -0.20
C ARG A 47 5.65 -17.88 0.68
N VAL A 48 5.14 -18.94 0.07
CA VAL A 48 4.68 -20.11 0.82
C VAL A 48 5.92 -20.93 1.24
N PRO A 49 6.07 -21.28 2.53
CA PRO A 49 7.23 -22.02 3.01
C PRO A 49 7.49 -23.31 2.20
N GLY A 50 8.72 -23.51 1.76
CA GLY A 50 9.15 -24.70 1.01
C GLY A 50 8.71 -24.77 -0.46
N GLN A 51 8.02 -23.74 -0.98
CA GLN A 51 7.65 -23.66 -2.39
C GLN A 51 8.76 -23.00 -3.21
N THR A 52 9.07 -23.58 -4.38
CA THR A 52 10.00 -22.99 -5.35
C THR A 52 9.36 -21.79 -6.06
N PRO A 53 10.13 -20.71 -6.36
CA PRO A 53 9.59 -19.54 -7.05
C PRO A 53 9.00 -19.91 -8.43
N CYS A 54 7.75 -19.53 -8.70
CA CYS A 54 7.12 -19.77 -10.00
C CYS A 54 6.05 -18.72 -10.36
N LEU A 55 5.76 -18.58 -11.66
CA LEU A 55 4.86 -17.57 -12.26
C LEU A 55 3.37 -17.71 -11.91
N LYS A 56 2.95 -18.90 -11.50
CA LYS A 56 1.56 -19.27 -11.17
C LYS A 56 1.50 -20.05 -9.85
N CYS A 57 2.37 -19.69 -8.92
CA CYS A 57 2.39 -20.28 -7.59
C CYS A 57 1.26 -19.66 -6.76
N ASP A 58 0.63 -20.47 -5.92
CA ASP A 58 -0.19 -19.94 -4.83
C ASP A 58 0.71 -19.13 -3.89
N LEU A 59 0.16 -18.06 -3.32
CA LEU A 59 0.89 -17.11 -2.49
C LEU A 59 0.10 -16.86 -1.21
N ASN A 60 0.82 -16.55 -0.14
CA ASN A 60 0.21 -16.06 1.08
C ASN A 60 -0.01 -14.55 0.95
N TYR A 61 -1.18 -14.08 1.38
CA TYR A 61 -1.48 -12.65 1.39
C TYR A 61 -1.77 -12.19 2.81
N LEU A 62 -1.11 -11.11 3.22
CA LEU A 62 -1.42 -10.43 4.46
C LEU A 62 -1.78 -8.97 4.19
N SER A 63 -2.73 -8.43 4.94
CA SER A 63 -2.96 -7.00 4.97
C SER A 63 -3.14 -6.50 6.39
N GLY A 64 -2.61 -5.31 6.65
CA GLY A 64 -2.49 -4.80 8.00
C GLY A 64 -1.97 -3.38 8.07
N GLN A 65 -1.80 -2.90 9.30
CA GLN A 65 -1.12 -1.65 9.60
C GLN A 65 0.32 -1.96 10.00
N MET A 66 1.28 -1.32 9.33
CA MET A 66 2.68 -1.36 9.70
C MET A 66 2.85 -0.75 11.09
N VAL A 67 3.49 -1.47 12.00
CA VAL A 67 3.80 -0.99 13.36
C VAL A 67 5.24 -0.46 13.39
N SER A 68 6.19 -1.27 12.92
CA SER A 68 7.61 -0.93 12.88
C SER A 68 8.35 -1.78 11.85
N TYR A 69 9.58 -1.40 11.55
CA TYR A 69 10.52 -2.21 10.79
C TYR A 69 11.89 -2.13 11.46
N GLU A 70 12.39 -3.24 12.00
CA GLU A 70 13.66 -3.27 12.73
C GLU A 70 14.39 -4.59 12.47
N ASN A 71 15.71 -4.53 12.30
CA ASN A 71 16.57 -5.70 12.12
C ASN A 71 16.12 -6.66 11.00
N GLY A 72 15.69 -6.12 9.85
CA GLY A 72 15.22 -6.92 8.72
C GLY A 72 13.84 -7.57 8.94
N LYS A 73 13.12 -7.19 9.99
CA LYS A 73 11.78 -7.69 10.31
C LYS A 73 10.74 -6.59 10.27
N LEU A 74 9.68 -6.85 9.53
CA LEU A 74 8.50 -6.01 9.45
C LEU A 74 7.47 -6.46 10.50
N THR A 75 7.12 -5.55 11.41
CA THR A 75 6.06 -5.78 12.38
C THR A 75 4.74 -5.26 11.84
N LEU A 76 3.77 -6.15 11.65
CA LEU A 76 2.47 -5.84 11.06
C LEU A 76 1.34 -6.19 12.03
N ARG A 77 0.45 -5.23 12.30
CA ARG A 77 -0.84 -5.49 12.94
C ARG A 77 -1.82 -5.95 11.88
N VAL A 78 -2.16 -7.24 11.89
CA VAL A 78 -2.88 -7.92 10.81
C VAL A 78 -4.38 -7.67 10.90
N PHE A 79 -4.99 -7.37 9.75
CA PHE A 79 -6.45 -7.27 9.59
C PHE A 79 -7.00 -8.39 8.72
N HIS A 80 -6.18 -8.90 7.82
CA HIS A 80 -6.52 -9.94 6.88
C HIS A 80 -5.34 -10.88 6.66
N ASP A 81 -5.62 -12.18 6.60
CA ASP A 81 -4.63 -13.24 6.41
C ASP A 81 -5.25 -14.32 5.51
N ASP A 82 -4.69 -14.48 4.31
CA ASP A 82 -4.95 -15.57 3.39
C ASP A 82 -3.72 -16.46 3.33
N GLU A 83 -3.83 -17.66 3.90
CA GLU A 83 -2.74 -18.59 4.03
C GLU A 83 -3.02 -19.85 3.22
N VAL A 84 -2.08 -20.23 2.36
CA VAL A 84 -2.13 -21.47 1.58
C VAL A 84 -1.90 -22.66 2.52
N ILE A 85 -2.84 -23.59 2.55
CA ILE A 85 -2.70 -24.84 3.30
C ILE A 85 -1.98 -25.83 2.40
N LEU A 86 -0.84 -26.33 2.87
CA LEU A 86 -0.06 -27.34 2.18
C LEU A 86 -0.28 -28.72 2.80
N ASP A 87 -0.48 -29.73 1.96
CA ASP A 87 -0.37 -31.15 2.30
C ASP A 87 0.60 -31.81 1.32
N GLU A 88 1.61 -32.52 1.84
CA GLU A 88 2.68 -33.13 1.02
C GLU A 88 3.30 -32.18 -0.05
N LYS A 89 3.46 -30.88 0.28
CA LYS A 89 3.95 -29.82 -0.62
C LYS A 89 3.00 -29.47 -1.78
N LYS A 90 1.77 -29.95 -1.75
CA LYS A 90 0.69 -29.55 -2.66
C LYS A 90 -0.26 -28.61 -1.92
N SER A 91 -0.71 -27.58 -2.62
CA SER A 91 -1.78 -26.70 -2.14
C SER A 91 -3.08 -27.51 -2.08
N VAL A 92 -3.66 -27.62 -0.88
CA VAL A 92 -4.94 -28.31 -0.65
C VAL A 92 -6.08 -27.34 -0.35
N GLY A 93 -5.77 -26.06 -0.14
CA GLY A 93 -6.78 -25.03 0.08
C GLY A 93 -6.21 -23.72 0.60
N PHE A 94 -7.13 -22.85 1.02
CA PHE A 94 -6.81 -21.53 1.57
C PHE A 94 -7.52 -21.33 2.90
N ALA A 95 -6.78 -20.88 3.91
CA ALA A 95 -7.32 -20.41 5.16
C ALA A 95 -7.49 -18.88 5.10
N HIS A 96 -8.74 -18.43 5.20
CA HIS A 96 -9.10 -17.01 5.20
C HIS A 96 -9.42 -16.52 6.60
N ARG A 97 -8.77 -15.46 7.07
CA ARG A 97 -9.01 -14.88 8.40
C ARG A 97 -9.17 -13.36 8.34
N ASP A 98 -10.31 -12.88 8.84
CA ASP A 98 -10.63 -11.46 8.97
C ASP A 98 -10.70 -11.02 10.44
N TYR A 99 -9.83 -10.11 10.83
CA TYR A 99 -9.77 -9.59 12.20
C TYR A 99 -10.55 -8.26 12.32
N LYS A 100 -11.81 -8.38 12.74
CA LYS A 100 -12.69 -7.23 13.02
C LYS A 100 -12.18 -6.42 14.22
N ASN A 101 -12.63 -5.16 14.31
CA ASN A 101 -12.14 -4.19 15.31
C ASN A 101 -12.38 -4.60 16.77
N GLU A 102 -13.32 -5.50 17.01
CA GLU A 102 -13.73 -5.98 18.34
C GLU A 102 -12.80 -7.05 18.92
N VAL A 103 -11.94 -7.64 18.08
CA VAL A 103 -10.96 -8.65 18.48
C VAL A 103 -9.57 -8.02 18.52
N VAL A 104 -8.76 -8.38 19.52
CA VAL A 104 -7.35 -7.99 19.57
C VAL A 104 -6.66 -8.51 18.32
N ARG A 105 -6.29 -7.58 17.43
CA ARG A 105 -5.67 -7.90 16.14
C ARG A 105 -4.27 -8.45 16.37
N PRO A 106 -3.93 -9.61 15.78
CA PRO A 106 -2.61 -10.20 15.99
C PRO A 106 -1.54 -9.30 15.40
N ILE A 107 -0.43 -9.22 16.11
CA ILE A 107 0.80 -8.60 15.61
C ILE A 107 1.68 -9.74 15.12
N ARG A 108 2.17 -9.64 13.89
CA ARG A 108 3.11 -10.60 13.30
C ARG A 108 4.41 -9.90 12.93
N GLU A 109 5.52 -10.55 13.25
CA GLU A 109 6.83 -10.22 12.69
C GLU A 109 7.03 -11.03 11.42
N ILE A 110 7.44 -10.37 10.35
CA ILE A 110 7.64 -10.97 9.03
C ILE A 110 9.05 -10.63 8.58
N ALA A 111 9.85 -11.64 8.27
CA ALA A 111 11.20 -11.45 7.78
C ALA A 111 11.15 -10.90 6.34
N VAL A 112 12.02 -9.94 6.01
CA VAL A 112 12.00 -9.25 4.72
C VAL A 112 12.24 -10.20 3.54
N GLU A 113 13.06 -11.22 3.73
CA GLU A 113 13.37 -12.25 2.75
C GLU A 113 12.14 -13.05 2.29
N ASP A 114 11.11 -13.14 3.12
CA ASP A 114 9.85 -13.83 2.81
C ASP A 114 8.87 -12.94 2.03
N ILE A 115 9.13 -11.63 2.00
CA ILE A 115 8.28 -10.64 1.34
C ILE A 115 8.62 -10.60 -0.14
N LEU A 116 7.63 -10.87 -0.99
CA LEU A 116 7.77 -10.78 -2.44
C LEU A 116 7.40 -9.39 -2.95
N THR A 117 6.28 -8.85 -2.45
CA THR A 117 5.74 -7.55 -2.86
C THR A 117 5.08 -6.83 -1.68
N ILE A 118 5.31 -5.52 -1.58
CA ILE A 118 4.63 -4.61 -0.66
C ILE A 118 3.74 -3.65 -1.46
N THR A 119 2.44 -3.62 -1.19
CA THR A 119 1.51 -2.65 -1.77
C THR A 119 1.07 -1.66 -0.70
N LYS A 120 1.42 -0.39 -0.87
CA LYS A 120 0.96 0.69 0.01
C LYS A 120 -0.50 1.01 -0.31
N ARG A 121 -1.40 0.77 0.65
CA ARG A 121 -2.84 1.01 0.50
C ARG A 121 -3.26 2.41 0.97
N GLY A 122 -2.50 3.01 1.90
CA GLY A 122 -2.73 4.38 2.39
C GLY A 122 -2.22 4.63 3.81
N THR A 123 -2.48 5.81 4.37
CA THR A 123 -2.19 6.17 5.78
C THR A 123 -3.43 6.17 6.67
N LYS A 124 -4.64 6.16 6.09
CA LYS A 124 -5.93 6.03 6.77
C LYS A 124 -6.52 4.64 6.51
N LYS A 125 -7.31 4.15 7.48
CA LYS A 125 -7.92 2.82 7.52
C LYS A 125 -8.61 2.48 6.19
N LEU A 126 -8.31 1.30 5.65
CA LEU A 126 -8.87 0.73 4.42
C LEU A 126 -10.40 0.84 4.42
N VAL A 127 -10.96 1.79 3.68
CA VAL A 127 -12.34 1.73 3.22
C VAL A 127 -12.31 1.15 1.81
N THR A 128 -12.98 0.02 1.67
CA THR A 128 -13.22 -0.78 0.48
C THR A 128 -13.62 0.09 -0.72
N ARG A 129 -12.75 0.13 -1.75
CA ARG A 129 -12.71 1.14 -2.83
C ARG A 129 -12.66 2.55 -2.25
N THR A 130 -11.56 3.27 -2.47
CA THR A 130 -11.51 4.65 -1.99
C THR A 130 -12.71 5.37 -2.60
N ILE A 131 -13.55 5.98 -1.78
CA ILE A 131 -14.70 6.75 -2.26
C ILE A 131 -14.25 7.72 -3.37
N GLY A 132 -12.99 8.17 -3.32
CA GLY A 132 -12.27 8.88 -4.39
C GLY A 132 -12.25 8.18 -5.76
N GLU A 133 -11.98 6.87 -5.89
CA GLU A 133 -12.06 6.16 -7.18
C GLU A 133 -13.48 6.18 -7.75
N LYS A 134 -14.50 5.94 -6.91
CA LYS A 134 -15.90 5.99 -7.34
C LYS A 134 -16.30 7.41 -7.74
N ILE A 135 -15.89 8.41 -6.95
CA ILE A 135 -16.10 9.83 -7.25
C ILE A 135 -15.39 10.21 -8.55
N GLY A 136 -14.14 9.78 -8.75
CA GLY A 136 -13.38 10.05 -9.96
C GLY A 136 -14.03 9.46 -11.21
N ILE A 137 -14.54 8.22 -11.13
CA ILE A 137 -15.32 7.60 -12.21
C ILE A 137 -16.60 8.39 -12.49
N VAL A 138 -17.30 8.84 -11.44
CA VAL A 138 -18.53 9.63 -11.59
C VAL A 138 -18.24 10.97 -12.29
N PHE A 139 -17.20 11.70 -11.89
CA PHE A 139 -16.78 12.94 -12.57
C PHE A 139 -16.35 12.70 -14.02
N LEU A 140 -15.65 11.59 -14.30
CA LEU A 140 -15.31 11.21 -15.68
C LEU A 140 -16.56 10.95 -16.54
N LEU A 141 -17.57 10.28 -15.99
CA LEU A 141 -18.83 9.99 -16.69
C LEU A 141 -19.68 11.24 -16.91
N PHE A 142 -19.80 12.11 -15.91
CA PHE A 142 -20.47 13.41 -16.06
C PHE A 142 -19.77 14.28 -17.09
N GLY A 143 -18.43 14.35 -17.02
CA GLY A 143 -17.66 15.14 -17.96
C GLY A 143 -17.77 14.66 -19.41
N ALA A 144 -17.72 13.34 -19.61
CA ALA A 144 -17.98 12.74 -20.92
C ALA A 144 -19.41 13.02 -21.40
N GLY A 145 -20.41 12.94 -20.52
CA GLY A 145 -21.80 13.28 -20.82
C GLY A 145 -21.96 14.74 -21.28
N ASN A 146 -21.34 15.67 -20.56
CA ASN A 146 -21.36 17.10 -20.88
C ASN A 146 -20.71 17.41 -22.23
N ILE A 147 -19.58 16.78 -22.55
CA ILE A 147 -18.93 16.90 -23.87
C ILE A 147 -19.81 16.33 -24.99
N LEU A 148 -20.41 15.15 -24.78
CA LEU A 148 -21.28 14.51 -25.76
C LEU A 148 -22.58 15.29 -25.99
N SER A 149 -23.06 16.03 -24.98
CA SER A 149 -24.24 16.90 -25.08
C SER A 149 -23.97 18.30 -25.65
N ALA A 150 -22.70 18.73 -25.75
CA ALA A 150 -22.35 20.05 -26.27
C ALA A 150 -22.91 20.35 -27.68
N PRO A 151 -22.94 19.40 -28.64
CA PRO A 151 -23.57 19.63 -29.95
C PRO A 151 -25.09 19.84 -29.88
N LEU A 152 -25.77 19.18 -28.93
CA LEU A 152 -27.21 19.37 -28.69
C LEU A 152 -27.49 20.72 -28.04
N ALA A 153 -26.65 21.17 -27.10
CA ALA A 153 -26.77 22.50 -26.49
C ALA A 153 -26.58 23.63 -27.52
N GLN A 154 -25.75 23.43 -28.54
CA GLN A 154 -25.55 24.37 -29.64
C GLN A 154 -26.83 24.66 -30.45
N THR A 155 -27.77 23.72 -30.46
CA THR A 155 -29.07 23.88 -31.14
C THR A 155 -30.06 24.75 -30.36
N LEU A 156 -29.82 24.96 -29.06
CA LEU A 156 -30.65 25.73 -28.15
C LEU A 156 -30.08 27.13 -27.86
N ASP A 157 -28.75 27.24 -27.73
CA ASP A 157 -28.05 28.51 -27.51
C ASP A 157 -26.58 28.40 -27.98
N LYS A 158 -26.06 29.43 -28.65
CA LYS A 158 -24.68 29.44 -29.18
C LYS A 158 -23.63 29.37 -28.06
N ASP A 159 -23.95 29.93 -26.89
CA ASP A 159 -23.05 29.92 -25.73
C ASP A 159 -23.18 28.64 -24.89
N GLY A 160 -24.28 27.89 -25.09
CA GLY A 160 -24.52 26.60 -24.44
C GLY A 160 -23.45 25.57 -24.80
N ALA A 161 -23.11 25.42 -26.08
CA ALA A 161 -22.12 24.45 -26.53
C ALA A 161 -20.73 24.66 -25.90
N VAL A 162 -20.29 25.92 -25.81
CA VAL A 162 -19.00 26.30 -25.23
C VAL A 162 -18.99 26.02 -23.72
N THR A 163 -20.09 26.34 -23.03
CA THR A 163 -20.24 26.15 -21.59
C THR A 163 -20.23 24.65 -21.22
N PHE A 164 -21.02 23.84 -21.94
CA PHE A 164 -21.05 22.38 -21.72
C PHE A 164 -19.72 21.70 -22.06
N GLY A 165 -19.03 22.15 -23.11
CA GLY A 165 -17.70 21.64 -23.47
C GLY A 165 -16.63 21.92 -22.41
N LEU A 166 -16.60 23.15 -21.85
CA LEU A 166 -15.63 23.54 -20.82
C LEU A 166 -15.89 22.84 -19.48
N ILE A 167 -17.16 22.76 -19.06
CA ILE A 167 -17.55 22.01 -17.85
C ILE A 167 -17.14 20.55 -18.01
N GLY A 168 -17.46 19.93 -19.15
CA GLY A 168 -17.15 18.53 -19.37
C GLY A 168 -15.64 18.21 -19.37
N LEU A 169 -14.82 19.08 -19.97
CA LEU A 169 -13.35 18.95 -19.90
C LEU A 169 -12.82 19.09 -18.47
N SER A 170 -13.36 20.04 -17.70
CA SER A 170 -12.94 20.27 -16.31
C SER A 170 -13.27 19.08 -15.39
N GLU A 171 -14.42 18.43 -15.61
CA GLU A 171 -14.84 17.25 -14.87
C GLU A 171 -14.02 16.02 -15.23
N ILE A 172 -13.66 15.84 -16.50
CA ILE A 172 -12.73 14.77 -16.94
C ILE A 172 -11.36 14.97 -16.30
N LEU A 173 -10.83 16.20 -16.30
CA LEU A 173 -9.55 16.52 -15.67
C LEU A 173 -9.59 16.26 -14.16
N ALA A 174 -10.65 16.72 -13.48
CA ALA A 174 -10.83 16.48 -12.05
C ALA A 174 -10.94 14.97 -11.74
N GLY A 175 -11.75 14.23 -12.49
CA GLY A 175 -11.90 12.79 -12.34
C GLY A 175 -10.61 12.02 -12.61
N GLY A 176 -9.82 12.44 -13.61
CA GLY A 176 -8.50 11.90 -13.90
C GLY A 176 -7.48 12.14 -12.80
N ILE A 177 -7.42 13.34 -12.22
CA ILE A 177 -6.52 13.68 -11.10
C ILE A 177 -6.88 12.88 -9.85
N ILE A 178 -8.17 12.83 -9.49
CA ILE A 178 -8.67 12.08 -8.33
C ILE A 178 -8.44 10.57 -8.52
N GLY A 179 -8.69 10.06 -9.73
CA GLY A 179 -8.41 8.67 -10.10
C GLY A 179 -6.93 8.33 -10.02
N ALA A 180 -6.05 9.15 -10.59
CA ALA A 180 -4.61 8.93 -10.55
C ALA A 180 -4.04 9.00 -9.12
N ALA A 181 -4.55 9.91 -8.28
CA ALA A 181 -4.15 10.02 -6.88
C ALA A 181 -4.59 8.82 -6.02
N SER A 182 -5.58 8.04 -6.48
CA SER A 182 -6.10 6.88 -5.76
C SER A 182 -5.53 5.54 -6.21
N VAL A 183 -4.75 5.50 -7.31
CA VAL A 183 -4.08 4.28 -7.77
C VAL A 183 -3.04 3.82 -6.75
N GLN A 184 -3.32 2.71 -6.10
CA GLN A 184 -2.38 2.05 -5.20
C GLN A 184 -1.27 1.37 -6.01
N LYS A 185 -0.01 1.63 -5.63
CA LYS A 185 1.16 1.13 -6.34
C LYS A 185 1.76 -0.06 -5.60
N ALA A 186 1.86 -1.19 -6.30
CA ALA A 186 2.61 -2.34 -5.84
C ALA A 186 4.12 -2.08 -5.99
N LEU A 187 4.88 -2.37 -4.94
CA LEU A 187 6.33 -2.26 -4.87
C LEU A 187 6.88 -3.68 -4.72
N ILE A 188 7.42 -4.23 -5.80
CA ILE A 188 8.04 -5.57 -5.79
C ILE A 188 9.34 -5.45 -5.04
N VAL A 189 9.59 -6.32 -4.06
CA VAL A 189 10.79 -6.22 -3.21
C VAL A 189 11.75 -7.41 -3.33
N SER A 190 11.28 -8.56 -3.79
CA SER A 190 12.13 -9.73 -4.03
C SER A 190 12.47 -9.88 -5.52
N PRO A 191 13.75 -10.16 -5.87
CA PRO A 191 14.15 -10.50 -7.23
C PRO A 191 13.58 -11.84 -7.69
N ASP A 192 13.21 -12.73 -6.76
CA ASP A 192 12.65 -14.05 -7.04
C ASP A 192 11.19 -13.97 -7.50
N PHE A 193 10.57 -12.79 -7.44
CA PHE A 193 9.19 -12.61 -7.91
C PHE A 193 9.17 -12.51 -9.44
N PRO A 194 8.59 -13.50 -10.15
CA PRO A 194 8.65 -13.51 -11.60
C PRO A 194 7.70 -12.44 -12.17
N GLN A 195 8.28 -11.43 -12.81
CA GLN A 195 7.57 -10.22 -13.21
C GLN A 195 6.74 -10.43 -14.48
N LYS A 196 5.41 -10.43 -14.35
CA LYS A 196 4.51 -10.53 -15.51
C LYS A 196 4.49 -9.27 -16.38
N ARG A 197 4.74 -8.08 -15.81
CA ARG A 197 4.75 -6.81 -16.56
C ARG A 197 5.72 -5.82 -15.90
N ASN A 198 6.72 -5.42 -16.67
CA ASN A 198 7.63 -4.29 -16.44
C ASN A 198 8.88 -4.55 -15.57
N PRO A 199 10.02 -4.99 -16.17
CA PRO A 199 11.27 -5.38 -15.51
C PRO A 199 11.99 -4.28 -14.68
N LYS A 200 11.45 -3.06 -14.60
CA LYS A 200 12.21 -1.86 -14.19
C LYS A 200 12.00 -1.41 -12.73
N LYS A 201 11.20 -2.11 -11.91
CA LYS A 201 10.91 -1.62 -10.54
C LYS A 201 10.93 -2.69 -9.44
N ILE A 202 12.08 -3.34 -9.26
CA ILE A 202 12.40 -4.04 -8.01
C ILE A 202 12.90 -2.99 -7.02
N TRP A 203 12.28 -2.95 -5.85
CA TRP A 203 12.59 -2.06 -4.75
C TRP A 203 13.28 -2.84 -3.65
N VAL A 204 14.52 -2.52 -3.33
CA VAL A 204 15.25 -3.18 -2.26
C VAL A 204 14.94 -2.47 -0.95
N ILE A 205 14.67 -3.22 0.11
CA ILE A 205 14.53 -2.66 1.46
C ILE A 205 15.94 -2.37 1.99
N ASN A 206 16.17 -1.13 2.40
CA ASN A 206 17.42 -0.73 3.06
C ASN A 206 17.43 -1.09 4.55
#